data_AF-A0A0F0LZ75-F1
#
_entry.id   AF-A0A0F0LZ75-F1
#
_cell.length_a   1.000
_cell.length_b   1.000
_cell.length_c   1.000
_cell.angle_alpha   90.00
_cell.angle_beta   90.00
_cell.angle_gamma   90.00
#
_symmetry.space_group_name_H-M   'P 1'
#
loop_
_entity.id
_entity.type
_entity.pdbx_description
1 polymer ?
#
loop_
_entity_poly.entity_id
_entity_poly.type
_entity_poly.pdbx_seq_one_letter_code
_entity_poly.pdbx_strand_id
1 'polypeptide(L)'
;MRKRTLGLAVATIATASTIVLAGCTGQSEPTPPASPTPSSSGITMPDLDQFTTAPSGTPLDEEGGATTVDPKPAPPWDAEQRAAAIAAAEKALTTFARPDLSSADWWAALSPLLTSQAQQDYQYVDPANIPAHQVTGAGTIVDDSSRYAVSVDVPSDAGMYTIVLTRINGAAPWLAARFTPPEGTH
;
A
#
# COMPACT_ATOMS: atom_id res chain seq x y z
N MET A 1 -51.15 -2.96 -9.10
CA MET A 1 -51.92 -4.22 -9.29
C MET A 1 -50.92 -5.37 -9.42
N ARG A 2 -51.07 -6.38 -8.54
CA ARG A 2 -50.71 -7.82 -8.65
C ARG A 2 -49.34 -8.20 -9.25
N LYS A 3 -48.36 -8.63 -8.44
CA LYS A 3 -48.19 -9.89 -7.67
C LYS A 3 -47.46 -10.99 -8.46
N ARG A 4 -46.35 -11.47 -7.86
CA ARG A 4 -45.86 -12.86 -7.72
C ARG A 4 -44.48 -12.73 -7.02
N THR A 5 -44.22 -12.98 -5.74
CA THR A 5 -44.56 -14.05 -4.77
C THR A 5 -44.46 -15.46 -5.31
N LEU A 6 -43.37 -16.15 -4.97
CA LEU A 6 -43.20 -17.46 -4.30
C LEU A 6 -41.74 -17.89 -4.56
N GLY A 7 -40.97 -18.50 -3.68
CA GLY A 7 -41.22 -19.32 -2.49
C GLY A 7 -40.03 -20.29 -2.43
N LEU A 8 -39.16 -20.16 -1.43
CA LEU A 8 -39.02 -21.10 -0.31
C LEU A 8 -38.80 -22.57 -0.73
N ALA A 9 -37.59 -23.09 -0.49
CA ALA A 9 -37.40 -24.47 -0.03
C ALA A 9 -36.08 -24.58 0.75
N VAL A 10 -36.23 -24.67 2.06
CA VAL A 10 -35.24 -25.06 3.06
C VAL A 10 -34.94 -26.56 2.92
N ALA A 11 -33.68 -26.96 3.05
CA ALA A 11 -33.34 -28.32 3.48
C ALA A 11 -32.02 -28.31 4.26
N THR A 12 -32.19 -28.18 5.57
CA THR A 12 -31.28 -28.51 6.66
C THR A 12 -30.73 -29.94 6.56
N ILE A 13 -29.41 -30.11 6.69
CA ILE A 13 -28.83 -31.28 7.36
C ILE A 13 -27.76 -30.76 8.33
N ALA A 14 -28.11 -30.85 9.60
CA ALA A 14 -27.22 -30.66 10.74
C ALA A 14 -26.34 -31.90 10.90
N THR A 15 -25.03 -31.71 10.97
CA THR A 15 -24.09 -32.68 11.53
C THR A 15 -23.27 -31.99 12.60
N ALA A 16 -23.74 -32.08 13.83
CA ALA A 16 -22.99 -31.78 15.03
C ALA A 16 -21.80 -32.73 15.13
N SER A 17 -20.59 -32.21 14.94
CA SER A 17 -19.35 -32.94 15.25
C SER A 17 -18.79 -32.39 16.55
N THR A 18 -19.12 -33.05 17.65
CA THR A 18 -18.45 -32.88 18.95
C THR A 18 -17.07 -33.53 18.86
N ILE A 19 -16.04 -32.71 18.67
CA ILE A 19 -14.65 -33.17 18.75
C ILE A 19 -14.13 -32.95 20.16
N VAL A 20 -13.77 -34.07 20.78
CA VAL A 20 -13.29 -34.22 22.15
C VAL A 20 -11.90 -33.61 22.30
N LEU A 21 -11.69 -32.85 23.39
CA LEU A 21 -10.37 -32.38 23.82
C LEU A 21 -9.45 -33.59 24.09
N ALA A 22 -8.50 -33.82 23.21
CA ALA A 22 -7.31 -34.63 23.50
C ALA A 22 -6.14 -33.68 23.70
N GLY A 23 -5.87 -33.33 24.96
CA GLY A 23 -4.65 -32.62 25.34
C GLY A 23 -3.45 -33.53 25.13
N CYS A 24 -2.63 -33.21 24.13
CA CYS A 24 -1.32 -33.85 23.97
C CYS A 24 -0.36 -33.30 25.02
N THR A 25 -0.09 -34.16 25.98
CA THR A 25 0.98 -34.10 26.96
C THR A 25 2.32 -33.75 26.28
N GLY A 26 3.02 -32.77 26.85
CA GLY A 26 4.34 -32.34 26.40
C GLY A 26 5.34 -33.49 26.40
N GLN A 27 5.82 -33.84 25.22
CA GLN A 27 6.95 -34.73 25.05
C GLN A 27 8.23 -33.89 25.15
N SER A 28 9.06 -34.19 26.14
CA SER A 28 10.35 -33.52 26.35
C SER A 28 11.24 -33.69 25.12
N GLU A 29 11.54 -32.58 24.46
CA GLU A 29 12.49 -32.48 23.36
C GLU A 29 13.92 -32.54 23.91
N PRO A 30 14.84 -33.32 23.31
CA PRO A 30 16.23 -33.36 23.74
C PRO A 30 16.87 -31.97 23.58
N THR A 31 17.51 -31.49 24.65
CA THR A 31 18.24 -30.22 24.67
C THR A 31 19.23 -30.14 23.51
N PRO A 32 19.06 -29.18 22.57
CA PRO A 32 20.09 -28.89 21.57
C PRO A 32 21.35 -28.39 22.28
N PRO A 33 22.56 -28.72 21.80
CA PRO A 33 23.78 -28.12 22.31
C PRO A 33 23.69 -26.60 22.21
N ALA A 34 24.26 -25.90 23.20
CA ALA A 34 24.25 -24.46 23.29
C ALA A 34 24.67 -23.81 21.95
N SER A 35 23.82 -22.93 21.42
CA SER A 35 24.14 -22.09 20.27
C SER A 35 25.41 -21.27 20.57
N PRO A 36 26.37 -21.15 19.65
CA PRO A 36 27.47 -20.22 19.82
C PRO A 36 26.90 -18.81 19.91
N THR A 37 27.27 -18.08 20.97
CA THR A 37 27.01 -16.65 21.11
C THR A 37 27.59 -15.93 19.90
N PRO A 38 26.81 -15.10 19.16
CA PRO A 38 27.40 -14.26 18.13
C PRO A 38 28.37 -13.29 18.82
N SER A 39 29.65 -13.38 18.48
CA SER A 39 30.59 -12.30 18.79
C SER A 39 30.11 -11.08 18.03
N SER A 40 29.70 -10.04 18.75
CA SER A 40 29.47 -8.73 18.16
C SER A 40 30.84 -8.16 17.80
N SER A 41 31.31 -8.46 16.59
CA SER A 41 32.40 -7.71 15.98
C SER A 41 31.87 -6.30 15.77
N GLY A 42 32.21 -5.39 16.69
CA GLY A 42 31.88 -3.98 16.56
C GLY A 42 32.38 -3.48 15.20
N ILE A 43 31.47 -2.94 14.40
CA ILE A 43 31.85 -2.22 13.18
C ILE A 43 32.65 -1.01 13.65
N THR A 44 33.97 -1.03 13.45
CA THR A 44 34.78 0.17 13.55
C THR A 44 34.41 1.05 12.36
N MET A 45 33.55 2.06 12.60
CA MET A 45 33.34 3.09 11.59
C MET A 45 34.67 3.85 11.43
N PRO A 46 35.18 3.98 10.20
CA PRO A 46 36.33 4.83 9.93
C PRO A 46 35.97 6.29 10.27
N ASP A 47 36.92 7.01 10.85
CA ASP A 47 36.81 8.44 11.14
C ASP A 47 36.41 9.18 9.86
N LEU A 48 35.24 9.83 9.83
CA LEU A 48 34.73 10.46 8.60
C LEU A 48 35.43 11.78 8.30
N ASP A 49 36.10 12.38 9.29
CA ASP A 49 36.86 13.62 9.15
C ASP A 49 38.20 13.41 8.42
N GLN A 50 38.64 12.15 8.27
CA GLN A 50 39.82 11.79 7.47
C GLN A 50 39.58 11.89 5.95
N PHE A 51 38.33 12.02 5.51
CA PHE A 51 38.00 12.18 4.09
C PHE A 51 37.94 13.66 3.73
N THR A 52 38.81 14.09 2.80
CA THR A 52 38.74 15.44 2.24
C THR A 52 37.40 15.64 1.54
N THR A 53 36.69 16.71 1.87
CA THR A 53 35.49 17.12 1.13
C THR A 53 35.87 17.42 -0.32
N ALA A 54 35.00 17.04 -1.26
CA ALA A 54 35.25 17.31 -2.67
C ALA A 54 35.35 18.83 -2.90
N PRO A 55 36.43 19.32 -3.54
CA PRO A 55 36.53 20.73 -3.88
C PRO A 55 35.44 21.09 -4.90
N SER A 56 34.63 22.10 -4.58
CA SER A 56 33.66 22.65 -5.51
C SER A 56 34.38 23.27 -6.70
N GLY A 57 34.08 22.79 -7.91
CA GLY A 57 34.50 23.43 -9.16
C GLY A 57 35.72 22.85 -9.89
N THR A 58 36.10 21.61 -9.64
CA THR A 58 37.21 20.98 -10.40
C THR A 58 36.72 20.47 -11.76
N PRO A 59 37.26 20.93 -12.91
CA PRO A 59 36.97 20.32 -14.20
C PRO A 59 37.57 18.91 -14.23
N LEU A 60 36.75 17.91 -14.59
CA LEU A 60 37.22 16.56 -14.90
C LEU A 60 37.81 16.56 -16.32
N ASP A 61 39.03 16.06 -16.47
CA ASP A 61 39.72 15.97 -17.76
C ASP A 61 38.88 15.25 -18.82
N GLU A 62 38.81 15.86 -20.01
CA GLU A 62 37.85 15.60 -21.08
C GLU A 62 38.31 14.50 -22.06
N GLU A 63 38.16 13.21 -21.74
CA GLU A 63 38.25 12.14 -22.76
C GLU A 63 36.96 11.30 -22.92
N GLY A 64 35.84 11.76 -22.36
CA GLY A 64 34.59 11.03 -22.45
C GLY A 64 33.39 11.84 -21.99
N GLY A 65 33.19 13.04 -22.56
CA GLY A 65 31.97 13.84 -22.41
C GLY A 65 31.49 13.96 -20.96
N ALA A 66 32.20 14.76 -20.16
CA ALA A 66 31.84 15.07 -18.79
C ALA A 66 30.49 15.83 -18.74
N THR A 67 29.39 15.09 -18.73
CA THR A 67 28.14 15.61 -18.21
C THR A 67 28.24 15.51 -16.69
N THR A 68 28.62 16.60 -16.05
CA THR A 68 28.33 16.79 -14.63
C THR A 68 26.81 16.62 -14.47
N VAL A 69 26.37 15.51 -13.89
CA VAL A 69 24.96 15.35 -13.55
C VAL A 69 24.73 16.28 -12.36
N ASP A 70 24.27 17.50 -12.64
CA ASP A 70 23.77 18.40 -11.61
C ASP A 70 22.76 17.63 -10.74
N PRO A 71 22.88 17.69 -9.39
CA PRO A 71 21.88 17.11 -8.52
C PRO A 71 20.52 17.68 -8.89
N LYS A 72 19.66 16.87 -9.51
CA LYS A 72 18.31 17.31 -9.87
C LYS A 72 17.62 17.79 -8.59
N PRO A 73 17.07 19.02 -8.54
CA PRO A 73 16.42 19.53 -7.35
C PRO A 73 15.40 18.53 -6.83
N ALA A 74 15.45 18.24 -5.53
CA ALA A 74 14.45 17.40 -4.89
C ALA A 74 13.06 17.97 -5.20
N PRO A 75 12.07 17.13 -5.50
CA PRO A 75 10.76 17.61 -5.86
C PRO A 75 10.18 18.46 -4.73
N PRO A 76 9.45 19.55 -5.06
CA PRO A 76 8.80 20.36 -4.05
C PRO A 76 7.82 19.48 -3.26
N TRP A 77 7.75 19.75 -1.96
CA TRP A 77 6.79 19.14 -1.05
C TRP A 77 6.11 20.26 -0.28
N ASP A 78 5.30 21.02 -1.01
CA ASP A 78 4.56 22.19 -0.55
C ASP A 78 3.07 21.83 -0.33
N ALA A 79 2.24 22.85 -0.10
CA ALA A 79 0.80 22.67 0.12
C ALA A 79 0.08 22.16 -1.14
N GLU A 80 0.51 22.56 -2.33
CA GLU A 80 -0.10 22.14 -3.60
C GLU A 80 0.16 20.65 -3.85
N GLN A 81 1.39 20.20 -3.63
CA GLN A 81 1.76 18.79 -3.79
C GLN A 81 1.06 17.87 -2.78
N ARG A 82 0.85 18.35 -1.54
CA ARG A 82 0.05 17.66 -0.53
C ARG A 82 -1.43 17.58 -0.92
N ALA A 83 -2.01 18.69 -1.39
CA ALA A 83 -3.38 18.70 -1.88
C ALA A 83 -3.57 17.76 -3.08
N ALA A 84 -2.59 17.71 -4.00
CA ALA A 84 -2.61 16.80 -5.13
C ALA A 84 -2.55 15.32 -4.70
N ALA A 85 -1.79 14.98 -3.66
CA ALA A 85 -1.77 13.64 -3.10
C ALA A 85 -3.14 13.26 -2.48
N ILE A 86 -3.73 14.15 -1.67
CA ILE A 86 -5.06 13.93 -1.08
C ILE A 86 -6.11 13.72 -2.17
N ALA A 87 -6.14 14.60 -3.18
CA ALA A 87 -7.08 14.49 -4.29
C ALA A 87 -6.89 13.19 -5.10
N ALA A 88 -5.65 12.72 -5.27
CA ALA A 88 -5.37 11.45 -5.94
C ALA A 88 -5.88 10.25 -5.11
N ALA A 89 -5.69 10.28 -3.79
CA ALA A 89 -6.18 9.25 -2.88
C ALA A 89 -7.72 9.19 -2.89
N GLU A 90 -8.39 10.34 -2.75
CA GLU A 90 -9.85 10.44 -2.79
C GLU A 90 -10.41 9.95 -4.13
N LYS A 91 -9.79 10.35 -5.25
CA LYS A 91 -10.18 9.89 -6.60
C LYS A 91 -10.01 8.40 -6.76
N ALA A 92 -8.88 7.85 -6.28
CA ALA A 92 -8.62 6.42 -6.33
C ALA A 92 -9.67 5.64 -5.52
N LEU A 93 -9.98 6.06 -4.29
CA LEU A 93 -11.00 5.40 -3.47
C LEU A 93 -12.41 5.53 -4.06
N THR A 94 -12.77 6.71 -4.56
CA THR A 94 -14.07 6.94 -5.21
C THR A 94 -14.24 6.02 -6.42
N THR A 95 -13.17 5.73 -7.14
CA THR A 95 -13.18 4.83 -8.30
C THR A 95 -13.19 3.36 -7.86
N PHE A 96 -12.47 3.03 -6.79
CA PHE A 96 -12.42 1.69 -6.19
C PHE A 96 -13.77 1.28 -5.59
N ALA A 97 -14.42 2.19 -4.86
CA ALA A 97 -15.68 2.02 -4.12
C ALA A 97 -16.91 2.04 -5.04
N ARG A 98 -16.91 1.23 -6.11
CA ARG A 98 -18.00 1.14 -7.09
C ARG A 98 -18.49 -0.29 -7.29
N PRO A 99 -19.10 -0.89 -6.25
CA PRO A 99 -19.64 -2.26 -6.31
C PRO A 99 -20.83 -2.42 -7.27
N ASP A 100 -21.38 -1.30 -7.76
CA ASP A 100 -22.47 -1.25 -8.72
C ASP A 100 -22.02 -1.46 -10.18
N LEU A 101 -20.72 -1.36 -10.47
CA LEU A 101 -20.17 -1.51 -11.82
C LEU A 101 -19.86 -2.96 -12.18
N SER A 102 -19.87 -3.28 -13.47
CA SER A 102 -19.32 -4.53 -13.97
C SER A 102 -17.80 -4.57 -13.73
N SER A 103 -17.21 -5.77 -13.56
CA SER A 103 -15.76 -5.90 -13.35
C SER A 103 -14.94 -5.26 -14.47
N ALA A 104 -15.43 -5.30 -15.72
CA ALA A 104 -14.76 -4.70 -16.86
C ALA A 104 -14.79 -3.16 -16.82
N ASP A 105 -15.95 -2.57 -16.54
CA ASP A 105 -16.10 -1.11 -16.47
C ASP A 105 -15.37 -0.53 -15.25
N TRP A 106 -15.47 -1.24 -14.12
CA TRP A 106 -14.72 -0.92 -12.89
C TRP A 106 -13.22 -0.93 -13.17
N TRP A 107 -12.72 -1.97 -13.83
CA TRP A 107 -11.29 -2.10 -14.13
C TRP A 107 -10.80 -1.03 -15.11
N ALA A 108 -11.58 -0.73 -16.15
CA ALA A 108 -11.26 0.31 -17.12
C ALA A 108 -11.13 1.69 -16.44
N ALA A 109 -11.95 1.96 -15.42
CA ALA A 109 -11.90 3.20 -14.66
C ALA A 109 -10.74 3.23 -13.63
N LEU A 110 -10.51 2.12 -12.92
CA LEU A 110 -9.54 2.06 -11.83
C LEU A 110 -8.09 1.92 -12.31
N SER A 111 -7.83 1.03 -13.27
CA SER A 111 -6.47 0.66 -13.68
C SER A 111 -5.54 1.84 -14.02
N PRO A 112 -5.98 2.95 -14.65
CA PRO A 112 -5.10 4.09 -14.93
C PRO A 112 -4.64 4.85 -13.68
N LEU A 113 -5.31 4.65 -12.53
CA LEU A 113 -4.97 5.26 -11.25
C LEU A 113 -4.03 4.40 -10.41
N LEU A 114 -3.68 3.21 -10.89
CA LEU A 114 -2.89 2.23 -10.17
C LEU A 114 -1.44 2.19 -10.68
N THR A 115 -0.52 1.84 -9.78
CA THR A 115 0.82 1.41 -10.19
C THR A 115 0.76 0.08 -10.96
N SER A 116 1.78 -0.23 -11.75
CA SER A 116 1.82 -1.51 -12.48
C SER A 116 1.77 -2.73 -11.57
N GLN A 117 2.32 -2.66 -10.35
CA GLN A 117 2.20 -3.73 -9.37
C GLN A 117 0.75 -3.86 -8.87
N ALA A 118 0.15 -2.75 -8.45
CA ALA A 118 -1.25 -2.73 -8.03
C ALA A 118 -2.18 -3.22 -9.15
N GLN A 119 -1.85 -2.94 -10.42
CA GLN A 119 -2.63 -3.50 -11.53
C GLN A 119 -2.64 -5.04 -11.51
N GLN A 120 -1.51 -5.68 -11.25
CA GLN A 120 -1.43 -7.14 -11.16
C GLN A 120 -2.19 -7.69 -9.94
N ASP A 121 -2.15 -6.95 -8.82
CA ASP A 121 -2.78 -7.36 -7.57
C ASP A 121 -4.32 -7.24 -7.62
N TYR A 122 -4.84 -6.22 -8.30
CA TYR A 122 -6.28 -5.88 -8.29
C TYR A 122 -7.06 -6.31 -9.55
N GLN A 123 -6.41 -6.72 -10.64
CA GLN A 123 -7.08 -7.05 -11.92
C GLN A 123 -8.15 -8.16 -11.85
N TYR A 124 -8.14 -8.97 -10.79
CA TYR A 124 -9.09 -10.07 -10.58
C TYR A 124 -10.06 -9.82 -9.42
N VAL A 125 -10.07 -8.62 -8.85
CA VAL A 125 -11.02 -8.27 -7.79
C VAL A 125 -12.42 -8.12 -8.40
N ASP A 126 -13.40 -8.75 -7.75
CA ASP A 126 -14.80 -8.52 -8.03
C ASP A 126 -15.27 -7.27 -7.26
N PRO A 127 -15.68 -6.19 -7.94
CA PRO A 127 -16.10 -4.97 -7.26
C PRO A 127 -17.30 -5.17 -6.34
N ALA A 128 -18.15 -6.18 -6.58
CA ALA A 128 -19.30 -6.46 -5.72
C ALA A 128 -18.93 -6.85 -4.27
N ASN A 129 -17.68 -7.26 -4.04
CA ASN A 129 -17.16 -7.61 -2.71
C ASN A 129 -16.54 -6.41 -1.96
N ILE A 130 -16.47 -5.23 -2.59
CA ILE A 130 -15.91 -4.04 -1.95
C ILE A 130 -16.97 -3.45 -1.01
N PRO A 131 -16.68 -3.32 0.31
CA PRO A 131 -17.69 -2.88 1.26
C PRO A 131 -18.00 -1.38 1.19
N ALA A 132 -17.06 -0.57 0.68
CA ALA A 132 -17.23 0.86 0.49
C ALA A 132 -17.99 1.18 -0.80
N HIS A 133 -18.90 2.17 -0.73
CA HIS A 133 -19.67 2.67 -1.87
C HIS A 133 -19.40 4.15 -2.16
N GLN A 134 -18.88 4.90 -1.18
CA GLN A 134 -18.62 6.32 -1.34
C GLN A 134 -17.61 6.86 -0.33
N VAL A 135 -16.89 7.91 -0.73
CA VAL A 135 -16.09 8.74 0.17
C VAL A 135 -17.01 9.68 0.94
N THR A 136 -16.82 9.80 2.26
CA THR A 136 -17.70 10.55 3.17
C THR A 136 -17.09 11.84 3.71
N GLY A 137 -15.84 12.14 3.38
CA GLY A 137 -15.13 13.33 3.85
C GLY A 137 -13.75 13.49 3.21
N ALA A 138 -13.04 14.53 3.61
CA ALA A 138 -11.71 14.83 3.08
C ALA A 138 -10.65 13.86 3.59
N GLY A 139 -9.71 13.50 2.73
CA GLY A 139 -8.56 12.70 3.08
C GLY A 139 -7.55 13.46 3.94
N THR A 140 -6.84 12.72 4.80
CA THR A 140 -5.79 13.26 5.66
C THR A 140 -4.50 12.48 5.45
N ILE A 141 -3.40 13.18 5.21
CA ILE A 141 -2.08 12.54 5.10
C ILE A 141 -1.66 12.08 6.49
N VAL A 142 -1.34 10.79 6.62
CA VAL A 142 -0.91 10.17 7.88
C VAL A 142 0.56 9.74 7.88
N ASP A 143 1.15 9.58 6.69
CA ASP A 143 2.59 9.43 6.53
C ASP A 143 3.07 10.16 5.27
N ASP A 144 4.00 11.11 5.44
CA ASP A 144 4.72 11.79 4.37
C ASP A 144 6.24 11.80 4.59
N SER A 145 6.75 10.77 5.28
CA SER A 145 8.18 10.56 5.52
C SER A 145 9.00 10.48 4.21
N SER A 146 8.35 10.12 3.10
CA SER A 146 8.90 10.12 1.76
C SER A 146 8.18 11.11 0.83
N ARG A 147 8.95 11.84 0.02
CA ARG A 147 8.38 12.71 -1.05
C ARG A 147 7.88 11.93 -2.26
N TYR A 148 8.12 10.61 -2.30
CA TYR A 148 7.76 9.73 -3.42
C TYR A 148 6.72 8.68 -3.04
N ALA A 149 6.44 8.51 -1.75
CA ALA A 149 5.45 7.60 -1.23
C ALA A 149 4.75 8.25 -0.03
N VAL A 150 3.43 8.31 -0.06
CA VAL A 150 2.63 8.89 1.02
C VAL A 150 1.45 8.00 1.35
N SER A 151 1.03 8.01 2.61
CA SER A 151 -0.17 7.33 3.07
C SER A 151 -1.24 8.37 3.40
N VAL A 152 -2.43 8.18 2.86
CA VAL A 152 -3.59 9.06 3.07
C VAL A 152 -4.74 8.23 3.62
N ASP A 153 -5.27 8.64 4.77
CA ASP A 153 -6.51 8.11 5.30
C ASP A 153 -7.67 8.84 4.64
N VAL A 154 -8.60 8.08 4.05
CA VAL A 154 -9.78 8.61 3.40
C VAL A 154 -11.03 7.99 4.04
N PRO A 155 -11.94 8.82 4.60
CA PRO A 155 -13.17 8.32 5.19
C PRO A 155 -14.15 7.83 4.11
N SER A 156 -14.74 6.66 4.34
CA SER A 156 -15.80 6.08 3.51
C SER A 156 -17.02 5.70 4.35
N ASP A 157 -18.10 5.28 3.70
CA ASP A 157 -19.29 4.73 4.36
C ASP A 157 -19.03 3.37 5.04
N ALA A 158 -17.96 2.66 4.65
CA ALA A 158 -17.53 1.42 5.28
C ALA A 158 -16.48 1.61 6.40
N GLY A 159 -16.00 2.85 6.61
CA GLY A 159 -14.94 3.17 7.58
C GLY A 159 -13.74 3.87 6.93
N MET A 160 -12.63 3.95 7.67
CA MET A 160 -11.41 4.62 7.19
C MET A 160 -10.59 3.69 6.32
N TYR A 161 -10.28 4.13 5.10
CA TYR A 161 -9.34 3.44 4.22
C TYR A 161 -7.99 4.15 4.23
N THR A 162 -6.91 3.41 4.43
CA THR A 162 -5.55 3.94 4.24
C THR A 162 -5.08 3.60 2.84
N ILE A 163 -4.75 4.62 2.06
CA ILE A 163 -4.32 4.50 0.67
C ILE A 163 -2.86 4.88 0.56
N VAL A 164 -2.05 3.96 0.05
CA VAL A 164 -0.64 4.22 -0.23
C VAL A 164 -0.53 4.72 -1.68
N LEU A 165 -0.01 5.93 -1.85
CA LEU A 165 0.27 6.54 -3.14
C LEU A 165 1.77 6.57 -3.39
N THR A 166 2.17 6.39 -4.66
CA THR A 166 3.57 6.51 -5.08
C THR A 166 3.69 7.34 -6.36
N ARG A 167 4.87 7.93 -6.58
CA ARG A 167 5.22 8.62 -7.83
C ARG A 167 6.69 8.40 -8.17
N ILE A 168 7.00 8.33 -9.45
CA ILE A 168 8.38 8.08 -9.93
C ILE A 168 9.28 9.33 -9.86
N ASN A 169 8.69 10.53 -9.88
CA ASN A 169 9.38 11.81 -9.73
C ASN A 169 8.39 12.92 -9.36
N GLY A 170 8.88 14.14 -9.10
CA GLY A 170 8.03 15.28 -8.69
C GLY A 170 7.00 15.77 -9.70
N ALA A 171 7.19 15.49 -10.99
CA ALA A 171 6.25 15.87 -12.04
C ALA A 171 5.29 14.74 -12.43
N ALA A 172 5.56 13.51 -11.98
CA ALA A 172 4.72 12.36 -12.27
C ALA A 172 3.43 12.41 -11.41
N PRO A 173 2.31 11.91 -11.94
CA PRO A 173 1.09 11.79 -11.17
C PRO A 173 1.26 10.82 -10.00
N TRP A 174 0.49 11.03 -8.94
CA TRP A 174 0.33 10.06 -7.87
C TRP A 174 -0.50 8.87 -8.35
N LEU A 175 0.03 7.67 -8.15
CA LEU A 175 -0.65 6.41 -8.45
C LEU A 175 -0.84 5.60 -7.17
N ALA A 176 -2.02 5.00 -7.01
CA ALA A 176 -2.31 4.14 -5.90
C ALA A 176 -1.53 2.82 -6.00
N ALA A 177 -0.81 2.49 -4.95
CA ALA A 177 -0.08 1.25 -4.79
C ALA A 177 -0.85 0.25 -3.92
N ARG A 178 -1.67 0.72 -2.97
CA ARG A 178 -2.43 -0.15 -2.07
C ARG A 178 -3.67 0.53 -1.50
N PHE A 179 -4.74 -0.23 -1.35
CA PHE A 179 -5.93 0.10 -0.55
C PHE A 179 -5.96 -0.81 0.68
N THR A 180 -5.93 -0.21 1.87
CA THR A 180 -6.07 -0.94 3.13
C THR A 180 -7.47 -0.65 3.69
N PRO A 181 -8.33 -1.67 3.81
CA PRO A 181 -9.67 -1.50 4.36
C PRO A 181 -9.62 -1.25 5.87
N PRO A 182 -10.70 -0.72 6.47
CA PRO A 182 -10.81 -0.54 7.91
C PRO A 182 -10.71 -1.89 8.64
N GLU A 183 -10.07 -1.89 9.81
CA GLU A 183 -9.94 -3.08 10.64
C GLU A 183 -11.30 -3.74 10.91
N GLY A 184 -11.37 -5.07 10.80
CA GLY A 184 -12.60 -5.84 11.07
C GLY A 184 -13.54 -6.05 9.88
N THR A 185 -13.14 -5.65 8.66
CA THR A 185 -13.83 -6.05 7.42
C THR A 185 -13.07 -7.21 6.76
N HIS A 186 -13.62 -8.42 6.87
CA HIS A 186 -13.10 -9.66 6.27
C HIS A 186 -14.17 -10.32 5.40
#